data_AF-A0A9N9YAL0-F1
#
_entry.id   AF-A0A9N9YAL0-F1
#
_cell.length_a   1.000
_cell.length_b   1.000
_cell.length_c   1.000
_cell.angle_alpha   90.00
_cell.angle_beta   90.00
_cell.angle_gamma   90.00
#
_symmetry.space_group_name_H-M   'P 1'
#
loop_
_entity.id
_entity.type
_entity.pdbx_description
1 polymer ?
#
loop_
_entity_poly.entity_id
_entity_poly.type
_entity_poly.pdbx_seq_one_letter_code
_entity_poly.pdbx_strand_id
1 'polypeptide(L)'
;MEPAADPPSQDEKHTEDSLHSQESEHVPNPKYMEIEDACRRLDLGRLRSFAESKGGLLTDELRRQAWPILLGAVKSQTPKNEKNTDSSSRNDLDHLCYSNNSKTSWEDLPPHKDEAQVQLDVERSFVYYPRNKSDAELQQRKNELSSLITEVLRRLPFLCYFQGYHDVCQVFLLVLDPPLRAQLVARLSVLRIRDFMLPTLGPTTSQLQLLPDIIAHADPKLRRHLDGVEPFYALSGTLTMYAHNIEAYHDIARLFDVLIAREPVFSIYVFAQTVLDRRDEIFEIDEADMLHVILGKLPRNLDLDGLIADSIALFQRHPPESLRSWRHISSASALKTARDVEASTGQTLEDGEVWFQKQVKELQWLELQNKAKVFLWRYRRVATTFGMAVAVGALAIYLRRNPSAIHRTMGLFGITTHLQ
;
A
#
# COMPACT_ATOMS: atom_id res chain seq x y z
N MET A 1 -43.53 -69.80 31.59
CA MET A 1 -43.68 -68.63 32.48
C MET A 1 -42.41 -68.51 33.27
N GLU A 2 -41.54 -67.59 32.90
CA GLU A 2 -40.91 -66.55 33.73
C GLU A 2 -39.77 -65.90 32.93
N PRO A 3 -39.50 -64.59 33.13
CA PRO A 3 -38.98 -63.71 32.11
C PRO A 3 -37.50 -63.33 32.30
N ALA A 4 -36.91 -62.83 31.21
CA ALA A 4 -35.57 -62.28 31.13
C ALA A 4 -35.44 -60.93 31.85
N ALA A 5 -34.27 -60.69 32.46
CA ALA A 5 -33.87 -59.42 33.05
C ALA A 5 -32.66 -58.84 32.29
N ASP A 6 -32.70 -57.54 32.03
CA ASP A 6 -31.72 -56.72 31.31
C ASP A 6 -30.51 -56.30 32.20
N PRO A 7 -29.40 -55.78 31.60
CA PRO A 7 -28.03 -55.90 32.11
C PRO A 7 -27.54 -54.70 32.97
N PRO A 8 -26.37 -54.82 33.63
CA PRO A 8 -25.82 -53.78 34.51
C PRO A 8 -24.83 -52.83 33.82
N SER A 9 -24.80 -51.59 34.33
CA SER A 9 -23.86 -50.51 34.04
C SER A 9 -22.44 -50.79 34.56
N GLN A 10 -21.43 -50.50 33.74
CA GLN A 10 -20.01 -50.55 34.12
C GLN A 10 -19.50 -49.13 34.43
N ASP A 11 -19.27 -48.86 35.71
CA ASP A 11 -18.30 -47.87 36.19
C ASP A 11 -17.02 -48.65 36.55
N GLU A 12 -15.93 -48.44 35.81
CA GLU A 12 -14.61 -48.94 36.19
C GLU A 12 -13.55 -47.82 36.16
N LYS A 13 -12.92 -47.67 37.34
CA LYS A 13 -11.49 -47.45 37.59
C LYS A 13 -10.73 -46.43 36.74
N HIS A 14 -10.11 -45.45 37.40
CA HIS A 14 -8.65 -45.31 37.37
C HIS A 14 -8.14 -44.55 38.62
N THR A 15 -7.29 -45.23 39.38
CA THR A 15 -6.33 -44.66 40.34
C THR A 15 -4.94 -45.10 39.85
N GLU A 16 -3.91 -44.30 40.16
CA GLU A 16 -2.49 -44.44 39.81
C GLU A 16 -2.06 -43.74 38.51
N ASP A 17 -1.63 -42.48 38.63
CA ASP A 17 -0.21 -42.15 38.39
C ASP A 17 0.13 -40.76 38.96
N SER A 18 1.04 -40.73 39.91
CA SER A 18 1.78 -39.54 40.36
C SER A 18 3.25 -39.86 40.22
N LEU A 19 3.98 -39.16 39.33
CA LEU A 19 5.36 -38.69 39.50
C LEU A 19 5.96 -38.16 38.19
N HIS A 20 6.45 -36.91 38.24
CA HIS A 20 7.44 -36.26 37.35
C HIS A 20 7.02 -36.06 35.88
N SER A 21 7.11 -34.90 35.24
CA SER A 21 8.17 -33.87 35.11
C SER A 21 7.60 -32.89 34.06
N GLN A 22 7.81 -31.58 33.97
CA GLN A 22 8.85 -30.65 34.40
C GLN A 22 8.17 -29.27 34.33
N GLU A 23 8.22 -28.47 35.41
CA GLU A 23 8.13 -27.01 35.26
C GLU A 23 9.38 -26.59 34.46
N SER A 24 9.22 -26.40 33.16
CA SER A 24 10.25 -25.79 32.34
C SER A 24 10.49 -24.37 32.88
N GLU A 25 11.67 -24.13 33.44
CA GLU A 25 12.18 -22.78 33.66
C GLU A 25 11.94 -21.97 32.37
N HIS A 26 11.05 -20.97 32.44
CA HIS A 26 10.74 -20.12 31.30
C HIS A 26 11.96 -19.23 31.03
N VAL A 27 12.94 -19.76 30.30
CA VAL A 27 14.07 -18.98 29.80
C VAL A 27 13.50 -17.85 28.95
N PRO A 28 13.69 -16.58 29.32
CA PRO A 28 13.17 -15.46 28.55
C PRO A 28 13.67 -15.54 27.12
N ASN A 29 12.77 -15.38 26.14
CA ASN A 29 13.15 -15.42 24.73
C ASN A 29 14.24 -14.34 24.46
N PRO A 30 15.46 -14.72 24.04
CA PRO A 30 16.58 -13.77 23.92
C PRO A 30 16.26 -12.65 22.92
N LYS A 31 15.53 -12.97 21.84
CA LYS A 31 15.10 -11.98 20.85
C LYS A 31 14.12 -10.96 21.45
N TYR A 32 13.26 -11.38 22.37
CA TYR A 32 12.36 -10.46 23.07
C TYR A 32 13.14 -9.40 23.85
N MET A 33 14.13 -9.84 24.64
CA MET A 33 14.97 -8.94 25.45
C MET A 33 15.77 -7.97 24.58
N GLU A 34 16.27 -8.43 23.43
CA GLU A 34 17.01 -7.57 22.51
C GLU A 34 16.13 -6.54 21.80
N ILE A 35 14.89 -6.90 21.44
CA ILE A 35 13.93 -5.93 20.87
C ILE A 35 13.57 -4.88 21.93
N GLU A 36 13.29 -5.31 23.17
CA GLU A 36 13.00 -4.40 24.27
C GLU A 36 14.17 -3.44 24.56
N ASP A 37 15.41 -3.94 24.55
CA ASP A 37 16.62 -3.09 24.68
C ASP A 37 16.76 -2.10 23.51
N ALA A 38 16.47 -2.53 22.27
CA ALA A 38 16.48 -1.65 21.10
C ALA A 38 15.39 -0.56 21.21
N CYS A 39 14.18 -0.89 21.68
CA CYS A 39 13.13 0.08 21.97
C CYS A 39 13.58 1.10 23.02
N ARG A 40 14.15 0.64 24.14
CA ARG A 40 14.65 1.52 25.21
C ARG A 40 15.74 2.48 24.75
N ARG A 41 16.56 2.08 23.78
CA ARG A 41 17.64 2.89 23.20
C ARG A 41 17.22 3.71 21.98
N LEU A 42 15.97 3.59 21.53
CA LEU A 42 15.49 4.17 20.29
C LEU A 42 16.36 3.78 19.08
N ASP A 43 16.88 2.54 19.09
CA ASP A 43 17.79 2.03 18.06
C ASP A 43 17.01 1.60 16.82
N LEU A 44 16.76 2.57 15.94
CA LEU A 44 16.03 2.37 14.70
C LEU A 44 16.64 1.27 13.82
N GLY A 45 17.97 1.22 13.72
CA GLY A 45 18.68 0.23 12.91
C GLY A 45 18.42 -1.20 13.39
N ARG A 46 18.55 -1.44 14.71
CA ARG A 46 18.26 -2.76 15.29
C ARG A 46 16.78 -3.12 15.18
N LEU A 47 15.86 -2.20 15.44
CA LEU A 47 14.42 -2.47 15.31
C LEU A 47 14.04 -2.87 13.88
N ARG A 48 14.61 -2.21 12.88
CA ARG A 48 14.42 -2.60 11.47
C ARG A 48 14.96 -4.00 11.20
N SER A 49 16.16 -4.32 11.69
CA SER A 49 16.74 -5.66 11.53
C SER A 49 15.87 -6.75 12.17
N PHE A 50 15.26 -6.49 13.33
CA PHE A 50 14.36 -7.44 13.99
C PHE A 50 13.05 -7.60 13.24
N ALA A 51 12.47 -6.51 12.73
CA ALA A 51 11.27 -6.52 11.91
C ALA A 51 11.45 -7.31 10.59
N GLU A 52 12.66 -7.28 10.01
CA GLU A 52 12.99 -8.07 8.82
C GLU A 52 13.27 -9.55 9.16
N SER A 53 13.89 -9.83 10.30
CA SER A 53 14.24 -11.19 10.71
C SER A 53 13.03 -12.09 10.99
N LYS A 54 13.24 -13.41 10.95
CA LYS A 54 12.21 -14.44 11.20
C LYS A 54 11.35 -14.14 12.44
N GLY A 55 10.03 -14.15 12.29
CA GLY A 55 9.06 -13.84 13.35
C GLY A 55 8.90 -12.35 13.70
N GLY A 56 9.64 -11.45 13.06
CA GLY A 56 9.45 -10.00 13.19
C GLY A 56 9.63 -9.49 14.62
N LEU A 57 8.71 -8.63 15.08
CA LEU A 57 8.73 -8.03 16.41
C LEU A 57 8.06 -8.89 17.50
N LEU A 58 7.67 -10.11 17.16
CA LEU A 58 7.11 -11.14 18.04
C LEU A 58 5.70 -10.85 18.57
N THR A 59 5.51 -9.81 19.38
CA THR A 59 4.27 -9.59 20.13
C THR A 59 3.77 -8.14 20.05
N ASP A 60 2.47 -7.94 20.29
CA ASP A 60 1.88 -6.60 20.24
C ASP A 60 2.43 -5.69 21.36
N GLU A 61 2.88 -6.25 22.49
CA GLU A 61 3.57 -5.51 23.56
C GLU A 61 4.85 -4.85 23.05
N LEU A 62 5.64 -5.57 22.24
CA LEU A 62 6.85 -5.03 21.62
C LEU A 62 6.50 -4.08 20.48
N ARG A 63 5.48 -4.40 19.67
CA ARG A 63 5.01 -3.51 18.59
C ARG A 63 4.52 -2.16 19.10
N ARG A 64 3.82 -2.12 20.24
CA ARG A 64 3.39 -0.88 20.91
C ARG A 64 4.55 0.07 21.21
N GLN A 65 5.74 -0.49 21.47
CA GLN A 65 6.95 0.31 21.72
C GLN A 65 7.72 0.60 20.42
N ALA A 66 7.83 -0.39 19.52
CA ALA A 66 8.66 -0.32 18.34
C ALA A 66 8.04 0.47 17.18
N TRP A 67 6.74 0.29 16.88
CA TRP A 67 6.07 0.98 15.77
C TRP A 67 6.11 2.52 15.89
N PRO A 68 5.92 3.14 17.07
CA PRO A 68 6.12 4.58 17.23
C PRO A 68 7.53 5.04 16.81
N ILE A 69 8.55 4.25 17.10
CA ILE A 69 9.95 4.54 16.76
C ILE A 69 10.17 4.38 15.25
N LEU A 70 9.71 3.27 14.68
CA LEU A 70 9.82 3.00 13.24
C LEU A 70 9.09 4.05 12.38
N LEU A 71 7.96 4.57 12.87
CA LEU A 71 7.21 5.65 12.21
C LEU A 71 7.76 7.05 12.51
N GLY A 72 8.80 7.19 13.32
CA GLY A 72 9.42 8.47 13.67
C GLY A 72 8.53 9.39 14.53
N ALA A 73 7.60 8.82 15.30
CA ALA A 73 6.83 9.59 16.28
C ALA A 73 7.64 9.91 17.55
N VAL A 74 8.64 9.08 17.84
CA VAL A 74 9.59 9.27 18.94
C VAL A 74 10.83 9.97 18.42
N LYS A 75 11.15 11.16 18.96
CA LYS A 75 12.42 11.82 18.67
C LYS A 75 13.40 11.51 19.79
N SER A 76 14.58 10.99 19.44
CA SER A 76 15.70 11.01 20.35
C SER A 76 16.04 12.47 20.64
N GLN A 77 15.93 12.89 21.90
CA GLN A 77 16.42 14.20 22.29
C GLN A 77 17.91 14.22 21.98
N THR A 78 18.31 14.99 20.97
CA THR A 78 19.73 15.37 20.85
C THR A 78 20.09 16.10 22.14
N PRO A 79 21.19 15.74 22.83
CA PRO A 79 21.57 16.43 24.05
C PRO A 79 21.95 17.86 23.66
N LYS A 80 21.00 18.79 23.81
CA LYS A 80 21.36 20.19 24.03
C LYS A 80 22.10 20.20 25.36
N ASN A 81 23.35 20.65 25.33
CA ASN A 81 24.17 20.90 26.50
C ASN A 81 23.43 21.80 27.49
N GLU A 82 22.66 21.23 28.40
CA GLU A 82 22.22 21.89 29.61
C GLU A 82 22.54 20.97 30.79
N LYS A 83 23.56 21.38 31.54
CA LYS A 83 23.87 20.83 32.85
C LYS A 83 22.67 21.11 33.77
N ASN A 84 21.98 20.08 34.24
CA ASN A 84 21.86 19.75 35.67
C ASN A 84 20.76 18.72 35.97
N THR A 85 21.14 17.83 36.90
CA THR A 85 20.36 17.14 37.95
C THR A 85 19.37 16.01 37.61
N ASP A 86 19.80 14.83 38.11
CA ASP A 86 19.09 13.85 38.94
C ASP A 86 18.01 12.91 38.34
N SER A 87 18.48 11.67 38.16
CA SER A 87 17.84 10.37 38.42
C SER A 87 16.32 10.30 38.61
N SER A 88 15.63 9.82 37.56
CA SER A 88 14.51 8.87 37.66
C SER A 88 14.20 8.27 36.29
N SER A 89 14.94 7.22 35.91
CA SER A 89 14.73 6.47 34.67
C SER A 89 13.54 5.51 34.82
N ARG A 90 12.35 5.93 34.37
CA ARG A 90 11.27 5.00 33.98
C ARG A 90 10.13 5.56 33.11
N ASN A 91 10.00 6.88 32.85
CA ASN A 91 8.79 7.43 32.19
C ASN A 91 9.05 8.33 30.95
N ASP A 92 10.07 8.06 30.12
CA ASP A 92 10.23 8.82 28.86
C ASP A 92 9.23 8.37 27.76
N LEU A 93 8.64 7.17 27.88
CA LEU A 93 7.55 6.73 27.01
C LEU A 93 6.21 7.44 27.30
N ASP A 94 5.97 7.87 28.54
CA ASP A 94 4.79 8.67 28.89
C ASP A 94 4.84 10.08 28.28
N HIS A 95 6.04 10.60 28.02
CA HIS A 95 6.27 11.90 27.40
C HIS A 95 6.19 11.88 25.85
N LEU A 96 5.96 10.71 25.23
CA LEU A 96 5.76 10.55 23.78
C LEU A 96 4.47 11.16 23.24
N CYS A 97 3.60 11.62 24.13
CA CYS A 97 2.50 12.52 23.79
C CYS A 97 3.09 13.85 23.30
N TYR A 98 3.51 13.88 22.03
CA TYR A 98 3.86 15.10 21.35
C TYR A 98 2.67 16.04 21.47
N SER A 99 2.93 17.16 22.12
CA SER A 99 2.08 18.32 22.31
C SER A 99 1.21 18.60 21.08
N ASN A 100 -0.01 18.08 21.06
CA ASN A 100 -1.05 18.52 20.14
C ASN A 100 -1.31 19.99 20.47
N ASN A 101 -0.67 20.89 19.72
CA ASN A 101 -0.79 22.33 19.91
C ASN A 101 -2.20 22.85 19.54
N SER A 102 -3.13 21.96 19.15
CA SER A 102 -4.56 22.26 19.11
C SER A 102 -5.18 21.89 20.47
N LYS A 103 -5.45 22.89 21.31
CA LYS A 103 -6.33 22.73 22.49
C LYS A 103 -7.75 22.27 22.11
N THR A 104 -8.11 22.38 20.84
CA THR A 104 -9.41 22.04 20.29
C THR A 104 -9.57 20.53 20.17
N SER A 105 -10.70 19.99 20.65
CA SER A 105 -11.03 18.59 20.43
C SER A 105 -11.24 18.32 18.93
N TRP A 106 -10.92 17.12 18.47
CA TRP A 106 -11.17 16.74 17.08
C TRP A 106 -12.67 16.69 16.75
N GLU A 107 -13.52 16.48 17.76
CA GLU A 107 -14.98 16.50 17.60
C GLU A 107 -15.51 17.90 17.21
N ASP A 108 -14.81 18.96 17.62
CA ASP A 108 -15.16 20.35 17.32
C ASP A 108 -14.64 20.81 15.94
N LEU A 109 -13.79 20.00 15.28
CA LEU A 109 -13.31 20.31 13.94
C LEU A 109 -14.43 20.12 12.90
N PRO A 110 -14.41 20.88 11.78
CA PRO A 110 -15.37 20.69 10.70
C PRO A 110 -15.42 19.24 10.21
N PRO A 111 -16.61 18.71 9.87
CA PRO A 111 -16.73 17.38 9.32
C PRO A 111 -15.93 17.21 8.03
N HIS A 112 -15.29 16.06 7.88
CA HIS A 112 -14.61 15.67 6.66
C HIS A 112 -15.61 15.19 5.61
N LYS A 113 -15.33 15.49 4.33
CA LYS A 113 -16.20 15.15 3.18
C LYS A 113 -16.49 13.65 3.03
N ASP A 114 -15.59 12.81 3.54
CA ASP A 114 -15.65 11.35 3.34
C ASP A 114 -16.21 10.57 4.56
N GLU A 115 -16.68 11.23 5.62
CA GLU A 115 -17.19 10.55 6.84
C GLU A 115 -18.32 9.55 6.58
N ALA A 116 -19.19 9.84 5.59
CA ALA A 116 -20.25 8.91 5.21
C ALA A 116 -19.70 7.59 4.65
N GLN A 117 -18.62 7.64 3.85
CA GLN A 117 -17.97 6.44 3.34
C GLN A 117 -17.27 5.67 4.45
N VAL A 118 -16.63 6.39 5.40
CA VAL A 118 -16.02 5.77 6.59
C VAL A 118 -17.04 4.93 7.35
N GLN A 119 -18.23 5.48 7.59
CA GLN A 119 -19.28 4.76 8.32
C GLN A 119 -19.70 3.45 7.62
N LEU A 120 -19.89 3.48 6.29
CA LEU A 120 -20.28 2.31 5.50
C LEU A 120 -19.20 1.21 5.49
N ASP A 121 -17.94 1.62 5.50
CA ASP A 121 -16.80 0.72 5.47
C ASP A 121 -16.52 0.10 6.84
N VAL A 122 -16.61 0.91 7.90
CA VAL A 122 -16.47 0.43 9.28
C VAL A 122 -17.55 -0.59 9.65
N GLU A 123 -18.76 -0.44 9.14
CA GLU A 123 -19.83 -1.41 9.38
C GLU A 123 -19.48 -2.81 8.84
N ARG A 124 -18.62 -2.87 7.82
CA ARG A 124 -18.14 -4.10 7.19
C ARG A 124 -16.78 -4.58 7.73
N SER A 125 -16.24 -3.93 8.77
CA SER A 125 -14.94 -4.25 9.38
C SER A 125 -15.03 -5.37 10.44
N PHE A 126 -13.85 -5.86 10.89
CA PHE A 126 -13.70 -6.92 11.89
C PHE A 126 -14.36 -8.26 11.53
N VAL A 127 -14.40 -8.59 10.23
CA VAL A 127 -14.99 -9.86 9.72
C VAL A 127 -14.13 -11.07 10.10
N TYR A 128 -12.81 -10.95 9.98
CA TYR A 128 -11.89 -12.08 10.17
C TYR A 128 -11.23 -12.10 11.55
N TYR A 129 -10.97 -10.92 12.11
CA TYR A 129 -10.31 -10.75 13.39
C TYR A 129 -10.80 -9.49 14.11
N PRO A 130 -10.80 -9.48 15.46
CA PRO A 130 -10.46 -10.60 16.35
C PRO A 130 -11.60 -11.63 16.48
N ARG A 131 -11.25 -12.92 16.58
CA ARG A 131 -12.21 -14.03 16.76
C ARG A 131 -12.77 -14.07 18.19
N ASN A 132 -13.92 -14.73 18.37
CA ASN A 132 -14.56 -14.99 19.67
C ASN A 132 -14.94 -13.72 20.45
N LYS A 133 -15.39 -12.69 19.75
CA LYS A 133 -15.92 -11.47 20.35
C LYS A 133 -17.44 -11.47 20.35
N SER A 134 -18.02 -10.90 21.40
CA SER A 134 -19.46 -10.60 21.44
C SER A 134 -19.80 -9.47 20.46
N ASP A 135 -21.05 -9.42 20.01
CA ASP A 135 -21.53 -8.35 19.12
C ASP A 135 -21.34 -6.96 19.74
N ALA A 136 -21.49 -6.84 21.07
CA ALA A 136 -21.26 -5.60 21.79
C ALA A 136 -19.79 -5.17 21.76
N GLU A 137 -18.85 -6.10 21.94
CA GLU A 137 -17.42 -5.81 21.81
C GLU A 137 -17.06 -5.43 20.37
N LEU A 138 -17.61 -6.14 19.36
CA LEU A 138 -17.39 -5.80 17.96
C LEU A 138 -17.94 -4.41 17.64
N GLN A 139 -19.14 -4.08 18.12
CA GLN A 139 -19.71 -2.75 17.93
C GLN A 139 -18.86 -1.66 18.60
N GLN A 140 -18.34 -1.91 19.81
CA GLN A 140 -17.40 -1.00 20.44
C GLN A 140 -16.16 -0.78 19.58
N ARG A 141 -15.57 -1.85 19.03
CA ARG A 141 -14.38 -1.74 18.15
C ARG A 141 -14.68 -1.01 16.86
N LYS A 142 -15.86 -1.21 16.26
CA LYS A 142 -16.33 -0.42 15.10
C LYS A 142 -16.44 1.07 15.47
N ASN A 143 -17.00 1.39 16.63
CA ASN A 143 -17.09 2.78 17.09
C ASN A 143 -15.69 3.40 17.29
N GLU A 144 -14.78 2.68 17.96
CA GLU A 144 -13.38 3.11 18.13
C GLU A 144 -12.67 3.32 16.77
N LEU A 145 -12.91 2.45 15.80
CA LEU A 145 -12.35 2.55 14.45
C LEU A 145 -12.90 3.76 13.69
N SER A 146 -14.21 3.99 13.77
CA SER A 146 -14.87 5.16 13.18
C SER A 146 -14.32 6.47 13.76
N SER A 147 -14.20 6.55 15.09
CA SER A 147 -13.60 7.71 15.77
C SER A 147 -12.14 7.93 15.35
N LEU A 148 -11.33 6.87 15.30
CA LEU A 148 -9.93 6.94 14.88
C LEU A 148 -9.78 7.49 13.46
N ILE A 149 -10.52 6.94 12.49
CA ILE A 149 -10.44 7.36 11.09
C ILE A 149 -10.95 8.80 10.94
N THR A 150 -12.05 9.13 11.60
CA THR A 150 -12.65 10.47 11.56
C THR A 150 -11.72 11.51 12.17
N GLU A 151 -11.11 11.22 13.32
CA GLU A 151 -10.13 12.11 13.94
C GLU A 151 -8.97 12.41 12.98
N VAL A 152 -8.39 11.38 12.34
CA VAL A 152 -7.29 11.56 11.39
C VAL A 152 -7.70 12.44 10.21
N LEU A 153 -8.87 12.17 9.61
CA LEU A 153 -9.35 12.93 8.45
C LEU A 153 -9.75 14.37 8.78
N ARG A 154 -10.34 14.62 9.95
CA ARG A 154 -10.67 15.99 10.39
C ARG A 154 -9.42 16.81 10.71
N ARG A 155 -8.39 16.18 11.30
CA ARG A 155 -7.10 16.83 11.54
C ARG A 155 -6.30 17.05 10.27
N LEU A 156 -6.51 16.22 9.23
CA LEU A 156 -5.81 16.28 7.95
C LEU A 156 -6.80 16.36 6.77
N PRO A 157 -7.56 17.45 6.66
CA PRO A 157 -8.70 17.53 5.74
C PRO A 157 -8.32 17.58 4.25
N PHE A 158 -7.03 17.65 3.94
CA PHE A 158 -6.53 17.55 2.57
C PHE A 158 -6.50 16.11 2.05
N LEU A 159 -6.46 15.10 2.92
CA LEU A 159 -6.45 13.70 2.54
C LEU A 159 -7.82 13.28 1.98
N CYS A 160 -7.83 12.41 0.98
CA CYS A 160 -9.05 11.77 0.48
C CYS A 160 -9.11 10.34 1.01
N TYR A 161 -10.24 9.94 1.58
CA TYR A 161 -10.45 8.55 1.99
C TYR A 161 -10.49 7.62 0.77
N PHE A 162 -9.89 6.44 0.90
CA PHE A 162 -10.04 5.35 -0.08
C PHE A 162 -10.70 4.14 0.59
N GLN A 163 -11.54 3.43 -0.17
CA GLN A 163 -12.16 2.20 0.32
C GLN A 163 -11.09 1.12 0.57
N GLY A 164 -11.02 0.65 1.82
CA GLY A 164 -9.97 -0.25 2.31
C GLY A 164 -8.99 0.40 3.29
N TYR A 165 -9.03 1.73 3.48
CA TYR A 165 -8.21 2.40 4.50
C TYR A 165 -8.57 1.96 5.93
N HIS A 166 -9.83 1.54 6.14
CA HIS A 166 -10.28 0.97 7.42
C HIS A 166 -9.55 -0.34 7.76
N ASP A 167 -9.21 -1.17 6.78
CA ASP A 167 -8.44 -2.40 6.98
C ASP A 167 -7.01 -2.11 7.47
N VAL A 168 -6.42 -1.00 7.07
CA VAL A 168 -5.11 -0.56 7.61
C VAL A 168 -5.28 -0.04 9.03
N CYS A 169 -6.28 0.80 9.27
CA CYS A 169 -6.53 1.42 10.56
C CYS A 169 -6.92 0.42 11.65
N GLN A 170 -7.65 -0.65 11.32
CA GLN A 170 -8.02 -1.68 12.30
C GLN A 170 -6.80 -2.40 12.86
N VAL A 171 -5.75 -2.63 12.07
CA VAL A 171 -4.50 -3.24 12.57
C VAL A 171 -3.84 -2.33 13.61
N PHE A 172 -3.77 -1.03 13.33
CA PHE A 172 -3.25 -0.03 14.28
C PHE A 172 -4.11 0.05 15.54
N LEU A 173 -5.43 -0.06 15.42
CA LEU A 173 -6.36 -0.05 16.56
C LEU A 173 -6.15 -1.26 17.48
N LEU A 174 -5.86 -2.43 16.91
CA LEU A 174 -5.65 -3.67 17.66
C LEU A 174 -4.28 -3.72 18.34
N VAL A 175 -3.25 -3.17 17.70
CA VAL A 175 -1.89 -3.16 18.25
C VAL A 175 -1.70 -2.05 19.28
N LEU A 176 -2.10 -0.82 18.96
CA LEU A 176 -1.68 0.38 19.68
C LEU A 176 -2.64 0.82 20.79
N ASP A 177 -2.07 1.48 21.79
CA ASP A 177 -2.83 2.14 22.85
C ASP A 177 -3.56 3.39 22.33
N PRO A 178 -4.77 3.70 22.86
CA PRO A 178 -5.62 4.79 22.36
C PRO A 178 -4.91 6.13 22.11
N PRO A 179 -4.02 6.64 23.00
CA PRO A 179 -3.40 7.95 22.83
C PRO A 179 -2.50 8.06 21.59
N LEU A 180 -1.95 6.95 21.11
CA LEU A 180 -0.99 6.93 20.00
C LEU A 180 -1.65 6.63 18.64
N ARG A 181 -2.86 6.07 18.63
CA ARG A 181 -3.51 5.59 17.39
C ARG A 181 -3.63 6.67 16.33
N ALA A 182 -4.29 7.79 16.64
CA ALA A 182 -4.52 8.85 15.67
C ALA A 182 -3.21 9.48 15.17
N GLN A 183 -2.25 9.70 16.08
CA GLN A 183 -0.94 10.24 15.74
C GLN A 183 -0.16 9.33 14.78
N LEU A 184 -0.09 8.04 15.07
CA LEU A 184 0.67 7.08 14.26
C LEU A 184 0.00 6.78 12.92
N VAL A 185 -1.33 6.66 12.92
CA VAL A 185 -2.10 6.52 11.68
C VAL A 185 -1.95 7.78 10.81
N ALA A 186 -2.02 8.99 11.38
CA ALA A 186 -1.76 10.22 10.64
C ALA A 186 -0.36 10.23 9.98
N ARG A 187 0.68 9.82 10.71
CA ARG A 187 2.04 9.72 10.17
C ARG A 187 2.15 8.68 9.06
N LEU A 188 1.58 7.49 9.25
CA LEU A 188 1.52 6.47 8.20
C LEU A 188 0.83 7.03 6.94
N SER A 189 -0.33 7.62 7.10
CA SER A 189 -1.17 8.16 6.03
C SER A 189 -0.48 9.24 5.22
N VAL A 190 0.20 10.16 5.89
CA VAL A 190 0.84 11.30 5.24
C VAL A 190 2.23 10.96 4.69
N LEU A 191 2.96 10.04 5.31
CA LEU A 191 4.38 9.81 5.00
C LEU A 191 4.68 8.47 4.32
N ARG A 192 3.76 7.50 4.35
CA ARG A 192 3.97 6.16 3.77
C ARG A 192 2.97 5.82 2.67
N ILE A 193 1.68 6.09 2.89
CA ILE A 193 0.60 5.66 1.99
C ILE A 193 -0.15 6.83 1.31
N ARG A 194 0.40 8.04 1.40
CA ARG A 194 -0.21 9.30 0.93
C ARG A 194 -0.75 9.23 -0.50
N ASP A 195 -0.05 8.55 -1.39
CA ASP A 195 -0.42 8.44 -2.79
C ASP A 195 -1.78 7.75 -2.99
N PHE A 196 -2.18 6.87 -2.07
CA PHE A 196 -3.50 6.21 -2.10
C PHE A 196 -4.62 7.14 -1.65
N MET A 197 -4.28 8.21 -0.93
CA MET A 197 -5.20 9.22 -0.39
C MET A 197 -5.28 10.48 -1.26
N LEU A 198 -4.74 10.44 -2.48
CA LEU A 198 -4.88 11.53 -3.45
C LEU A 198 -6.30 11.56 -4.04
N PRO A 199 -6.72 12.68 -4.67
CA PRO A 199 -8.06 12.81 -5.25
C PRO A 199 -8.41 11.77 -6.33
N THR A 200 -7.40 11.13 -6.92
CA THR A 200 -7.57 10.05 -7.90
C THR A 200 -6.56 8.95 -7.64
N LEU A 201 -6.88 7.71 -8.02
CA LEU A 201 -5.97 6.57 -7.91
C LEU A 201 -4.92 6.50 -9.04
N GLY A 202 -4.85 7.49 -9.93
CA GLY A 202 -3.88 7.51 -11.04
C GLY A 202 -2.41 7.34 -10.61
N PRO A 203 -1.97 7.99 -9.51
CA PRO A 203 -0.65 7.74 -8.93
C PRO A 203 -0.48 6.29 -8.46
N THR A 204 -1.46 5.74 -7.75
CA THR A 204 -1.45 4.33 -7.31
C THR A 204 -1.32 3.38 -8.48
N THR A 205 -2.08 3.58 -9.55
CA THR A 205 -2.00 2.72 -10.75
C THR A 205 -0.64 2.86 -11.45
N SER A 206 -0.03 4.05 -11.42
CA SER A 206 1.33 4.26 -11.91
C SER A 206 2.37 3.50 -11.07
N GLN A 207 2.17 3.38 -9.75
CA GLN A 207 3.03 2.58 -8.88
C GLN A 207 2.95 1.09 -9.23
N LEU A 208 1.75 0.57 -9.52
CA LEU A 208 1.55 -0.84 -9.90
C LEU A 208 2.29 -1.23 -11.18
N GLN A 209 2.61 -0.27 -12.06
CA GLN A 209 3.43 -0.51 -13.26
C GLN A 209 4.90 -0.85 -12.94
N LEU A 210 5.30 -0.81 -11.67
CA LEU A 210 6.57 -1.41 -11.22
C LEU A 210 6.50 -2.94 -11.18
N LEU A 211 5.32 -3.55 -11.01
CA LEU A 211 5.18 -5.02 -10.95
C LEU A 211 5.63 -5.72 -12.24
N PRO A 212 5.15 -5.32 -13.44
CA PRO A 212 5.61 -5.94 -14.67
C PRO A 212 7.12 -5.77 -14.88
N ASP A 213 7.71 -4.64 -14.45
CA ASP A 213 9.16 -4.42 -14.55
C ASP A 213 9.94 -5.35 -13.61
N ILE A 214 9.51 -5.52 -12.35
CA ILE A 214 10.15 -6.43 -11.39
C ILE A 214 10.09 -7.86 -11.91
N ILE A 215 8.90 -8.31 -12.35
CA ILE A 215 8.71 -9.66 -12.91
C ILE A 215 9.56 -9.83 -14.18
N ALA A 216 9.66 -8.82 -15.04
CA ALA A 216 10.50 -8.89 -16.24
C ALA A 216 11.98 -9.11 -15.93
N HIS A 217 12.49 -8.52 -14.86
CA HIS A 217 13.89 -8.68 -14.44
C HIS A 217 14.13 -10.05 -13.77
N ALA A 218 13.17 -10.53 -12.98
CA ALA A 218 13.30 -11.76 -12.21
C ALA A 218 12.97 -13.03 -13.03
N ASP A 219 11.89 -12.99 -13.80
CA ASP A 219 11.43 -14.08 -14.66
C ASP A 219 10.83 -13.54 -15.99
N PRO A 220 11.67 -13.38 -17.03
CA PRO A 220 11.21 -12.92 -18.34
C PRO A 220 10.19 -13.84 -19.02
N LYS A 221 10.13 -15.13 -18.65
CA LYS A 221 9.15 -16.07 -19.23
C LYS A 221 7.78 -15.80 -18.63
N LEU A 222 7.71 -15.68 -17.30
CA LEU A 222 6.47 -15.33 -16.61
C LEU A 222 5.95 -13.97 -17.06
N ARG A 223 6.83 -12.97 -17.23
CA ARG A 223 6.43 -11.67 -17.79
C ARG A 223 5.78 -11.78 -19.16
N ARG A 224 6.29 -12.63 -20.06
CA ARG A 224 5.70 -12.84 -21.39
C ARG A 224 4.34 -13.54 -21.31
N HIS A 225 4.17 -14.45 -20.35
CA HIS A 225 2.88 -15.12 -20.12
C HIS A 225 1.81 -14.13 -19.63
N LEU A 226 2.22 -13.18 -18.79
CA LEU A 226 1.35 -12.12 -18.27
C LEU A 226 1.18 -10.92 -19.23
N ASP A 227 1.59 -11.04 -20.50
CA ASP A 227 1.50 -9.92 -21.43
C ASP A 227 0.05 -9.56 -21.74
N GLY A 228 -0.27 -8.26 -21.69
CA GLY A 228 -1.64 -7.76 -21.82
C GLY A 228 -2.48 -7.81 -20.54
N VAL A 229 -1.99 -8.41 -19.45
CA VAL A 229 -2.65 -8.35 -18.13
C VAL A 229 -2.19 -7.08 -17.40
N GLU A 230 -3.10 -6.12 -17.25
CA GLU A 230 -2.82 -4.92 -16.46
C GLU A 230 -2.69 -5.27 -14.96
N PRO A 231 -1.77 -4.64 -14.22
CA PRO A 231 -1.45 -5.00 -12.84
C PRO A 231 -2.50 -4.58 -11.81
N PHE A 232 -3.75 -4.34 -12.22
CA PHE A 232 -4.85 -3.97 -11.32
C PHE A 232 -5.21 -5.08 -10.33
N TYR A 233 -4.86 -6.33 -10.62
CA TYR A 233 -4.99 -7.45 -9.69
C TYR A 233 -4.29 -7.19 -8.35
N ALA A 234 -3.24 -6.37 -8.33
CA ALA A 234 -2.47 -6.05 -7.12
C ALA A 234 -2.99 -4.85 -6.34
N LEU A 235 -4.00 -4.13 -6.87
CA LEU A 235 -4.46 -2.88 -6.29
C LEU A 235 -5.00 -3.07 -4.87
N SER A 236 -5.90 -4.02 -4.66
CA SER A 236 -6.51 -4.27 -3.34
C SER A 236 -5.46 -4.63 -2.29
N GLY A 237 -4.54 -5.55 -2.60
CA GLY A 237 -3.50 -5.99 -1.68
C GLY A 237 -2.53 -4.87 -1.32
N THR A 238 -2.01 -4.14 -2.30
CA THR A 238 -1.04 -3.07 -2.03
C THR A 238 -1.66 -1.87 -1.32
N LEU A 239 -2.88 -1.47 -1.69
CA LEU A 239 -3.62 -0.34 -1.12
C LEU A 239 -4.00 -0.56 0.34
N THR A 240 -4.38 -1.79 0.69
CA THR A 240 -4.76 -2.18 2.07
C THR A 240 -3.58 -2.72 2.89
N MET A 241 -2.34 -2.64 2.37
CA MET A 241 -1.17 -3.25 2.99
C MET A 241 -1.40 -4.74 3.33
N TYR A 242 -2.12 -5.45 2.47
CA TYR A 242 -2.53 -6.85 2.58
C TYR A 242 -3.50 -7.19 3.72
N ALA A 243 -3.95 -6.18 4.48
CA ALA A 243 -4.85 -6.38 5.61
C ALA A 243 -6.23 -6.91 5.21
N HIS A 244 -6.62 -6.68 3.95
CA HIS A 244 -7.85 -7.22 3.38
C HIS A 244 -7.73 -8.69 2.93
N ASN A 245 -6.51 -9.16 2.63
CA ASN A 245 -6.29 -10.49 2.04
C ASN A 245 -5.85 -11.55 3.07
N ILE A 246 -5.28 -11.12 4.20
CA ILE A 246 -4.78 -12.00 5.26
C ILE A 246 -5.83 -12.13 6.36
N GLU A 247 -6.36 -13.34 6.55
CA GLU A 247 -7.41 -13.60 7.53
C GLU A 247 -6.86 -13.80 8.96
N ALA A 248 -5.58 -14.16 9.09
CA ALA A 248 -4.94 -14.40 10.38
C ALA A 248 -4.29 -13.11 10.93
N TYR A 249 -4.78 -12.64 12.08
CA TYR A 249 -4.27 -11.41 12.71
C TYR A 249 -2.75 -11.44 12.99
N HIS A 250 -2.22 -12.58 13.44
CA HIS A 250 -0.79 -12.73 13.71
C HIS A 250 0.06 -12.46 12.45
N ASP A 251 -0.38 -12.96 11.31
CA ASP A 251 0.34 -12.86 10.05
C ASP A 251 0.29 -11.45 9.49
N ILE A 252 -0.86 -10.76 9.61
CA ILE A 252 -0.95 -9.36 9.21
C ILE A 252 -0.09 -8.44 10.10
N ALA A 253 -0.08 -8.67 11.43
CA ALA A 253 0.78 -7.91 12.34
C ALA A 253 2.28 -8.14 12.04
N ARG A 254 2.66 -9.39 11.74
CA ARG A 254 4.01 -9.76 11.31
C ARG A 254 4.43 -9.08 10.00
N LEU A 255 3.51 -8.98 9.03
CA LEU A 255 3.79 -8.29 7.77
C LEU A 255 3.90 -6.77 7.97
N PHE A 256 3.07 -6.18 8.83
CA PHE A 256 3.15 -4.76 9.17
C PHE A 256 4.50 -4.41 9.83
N ASP A 257 5.08 -5.29 10.64
CA ASP A 257 6.42 -5.09 11.21
C ASP A 257 7.43 -4.71 10.13
N VAL A 258 7.51 -5.49 9.05
CA VAL A 258 8.48 -5.24 7.97
C VAL A 258 8.05 -4.11 7.03
N LEU A 259 6.74 -3.97 6.73
CA LEU A 259 6.26 -2.89 5.86
C LEU A 259 6.47 -1.50 6.46
N ILE A 260 6.41 -1.39 7.79
CA ILE A 260 6.68 -0.14 8.51
C ILE A 260 8.21 0.09 8.64
N ALA A 261 9.00 -0.97 8.80
CA ALA A 261 10.46 -0.89 8.92
C ALA A 261 11.21 -0.58 7.61
N ARG A 262 10.51 -0.61 6.47
CA ARG A 262 11.05 -0.50 5.11
C ARG A 262 10.46 0.66 4.34
N GLU A 263 11.11 1.02 3.24
CA GLU A 263 10.56 1.95 2.25
C GLU A 263 9.20 1.47 1.69
N PRO A 264 8.26 2.38 1.35
CA PRO A 264 6.88 1.98 1.02
C PRO A 264 6.80 1.16 -0.26
N VAL A 265 7.75 1.38 -1.17
CA VAL A 265 7.87 0.63 -2.43
C VAL A 265 8.12 -0.87 -2.18
N PHE A 266 8.64 -1.25 -1.02
CA PHE A 266 8.82 -2.64 -0.65
C PHE A 266 7.51 -3.45 -0.66
N SER A 267 6.37 -2.83 -0.37
CA SER A 267 5.05 -3.47 -0.48
C SER A 267 4.81 -4.05 -1.88
N ILE A 268 5.30 -3.39 -2.93
CA ILE A 268 5.17 -3.86 -4.32
C ILE A 268 6.04 -5.10 -4.58
N TYR A 269 7.20 -5.18 -3.92
CA TYR A 269 8.09 -6.36 -4.04
C TYR A 269 7.52 -7.58 -3.33
N VAL A 270 6.83 -7.39 -2.21
CA VAL A 270 6.07 -8.47 -1.55
C VAL A 270 5.02 -9.04 -2.51
N PHE A 271 4.33 -8.19 -3.26
CA PHE A 271 3.34 -8.64 -4.25
C PHE A 271 4.03 -9.36 -5.41
N ALA A 272 5.11 -8.79 -5.95
CA ALA A 272 5.87 -9.39 -7.04
C ALA A 272 6.40 -10.77 -6.65
N GLN A 273 6.95 -10.92 -5.44
CA GLN A 273 7.44 -12.20 -4.94
C GLN A 273 6.30 -13.21 -4.79
N THR A 274 5.14 -12.79 -4.30
CA THR A 274 3.94 -13.65 -4.22
C THR A 274 3.54 -14.20 -5.60
N VAL A 275 3.68 -13.38 -6.66
CA VAL A 275 3.43 -13.81 -8.05
C VAL A 275 4.51 -14.78 -8.53
N LEU A 276 5.79 -14.51 -8.21
CA LEU A 276 6.92 -15.38 -8.58
C LEU A 276 6.84 -16.76 -7.92
N ASP A 277 6.45 -16.83 -6.65
CA ASP A 277 6.31 -18.08 -5.90
C ASP A 277 5.23 -19.00 -6.50
N ARG A 278 4.26 -18.40 -7.19
CA ARG A 278 3.16 -19.09 -7.86
C ARG A 278 3.38 -19.27 -9.36
N ARG A 279 4.62 -19.12 -9.85
CA ARG A 279 4.91 -19.15 -11.30
C ARG A 279 4.35 -20.40 -11.99
N ASP A 280 4.46 -21.56 -11.35
CA ASP A 280 4.05 -22.83 -11.95
C ASP A 280 2.52 -22.91 -12.08
N GLU A 281 1.77 -22.50 -11.06
CA GLU A 281 0.30 -22.37 -11.09
C GLU A 281 -0.15 -21.39 -12.19
N ILE A 282 0.56 -20.27 -12.33
CA ILE A 282 0.21 -19.22 -13.30
C ILE A 282 0.42 -19.70 -14.74
N PHE A 283 1.47 -20.50 -15.01
CA PHE A 283 1.71 -21.04 -16.35
C PHE A 283 0.65 -22.05 -16.81
N GLU A 284 -0.14 -22.63 -15.91
CA GLU A 284 -1.23 -23.54 -16.24
C GLU A 284 -2.50 -22.80 -16.72
N ILE A 285 -2.53 -21.46 -16.65
CA ILE A 285 -3.70 -20.64 -16.98
C ILE A 285 -3.44 -19.86 -18.26
N ASP A 286 -4.18 -20.18 -19.32
CA ASP A 286 -4.06 -19.51 -20.62
C ASP A 286 -4.98 -18.28 -20.78
N GLU A 287 -6.05 -18.18 -19.99
CA GLU A 287 -7.06 -17.13 -20.11
C GLU A 287 -6.72 -15.88 -19.26
N ALA A 288 -6.62 -14.71 -19.90
CA ALA A 288 -6.24 -13.45 -19.24
C ALA A 288 -7.18 -13.02 -18.11
N ASP A 289 -8.49 -13.21 -18.25
CA ASP A 289 -9.47 -12.87 -17.21
C ASP A 289 -9.30 -13.77 -15.97
N MET A 290 -9.00 -15.05 -16.19
CA MET A 290 -8.71 -16.01 -15.12
C MET A 290 -7.40 -15.67 -14.42
N LEU A 291 -6.36 -15.27 -15.18
CA LEU A 291 -5.10 -14.78 -14.61
C LEU A 291 -5.34 -13.60 -13.66
N HIS A 292 -6.15 -12.61 -14.06
CA HIS A 292 -6.44 -11.46 -13.21
C HIS A 292 -7.08 -11.86 -11.87
N VAL A 293 -8.02 -12.81 -11.88
CA VAL A 293 -8.67 -13.30 -10.65
C VAL A 293 -7.70 -14.08 -9.76
N ILE A 294 -6.86 -14.92 -10.35
CA ILE A 294 -5.92 -15.77 -9.61
C ILE A 294 -4.79 -14.96 -8.99
N LEU A 295 -4.25 -13.98 -9.74
CA LEU A 295 -3.21 -13.07 -9.27
C LEU A 295 -3.68 -12.14 -8.15
N GLY A 296 -4.99 -11.83 -8.10
CA GLY A 296 -5.57 -11.00 -7.04
C GLY A 296 -5.75 -11.69 -5.68
N LYS A 297 -5.49 -13.00 -5.60
CA LYS A 297 -5.61 -13.78 -4.35
C LYS A 297 -4.23 -14.07 -3.77
N LEU A 298 -4.10 -13.91 -2.45
CA LEU A 298 -2.93 -14.43 -1.74
C LEU A 298 -3.08 -15.96 -1.50
N PRO A 299 -1.97 -16.71 -1.45
CA PRO A 299 -1.97 -18.09 -0.98
C PRO A 299 -2.55 -18.21 0.45
N ARG A 300 -3.35 -19.26 0.71
CA ARG A 300 -3.93 -19.50 2.04
C ARG A 300 -2.89 -19.89 3.10
N ASN A 301 -1.88 -20.66 2.71
CA ASN A 301 -0.78 -21.10 3.57
C ASN A 301 0.51 -20.40 3.12
N LEU A 302 0.66 -19.15 3.52
CA LEU A 302 1.81 -18.34 3.14
C LEU A 302 2.93 -18.54 4.16
N ASP A 303 4.07 -19.08 3.74
CA ASP A 303 5.30 -18.97 4.54
C ASP A 303 5.74 -17.50 4.54
N LEU A 304 5.22 -16.73 5.49
CA LEU A 304 5.39 -15.29 5.50
C LEU A 304 6.85 -14.88 5.72
N ASP A 305 7.59 -15.62 6.55
CA ASP A 305 9.01 -15.32 6.78
C ASP A 305 9.85 -15.67 5.53
N GLY A 306 9.54 -16.77 4.84
CA GLY A 306 10.13 -17.09 3.54
C GLY A 306 9.84 -16.02 2.49
N LEU A 307 8.57 -15.65 2.33
CA LEU A 307 8.14 -14.59 1.40
C LEU A 307 8.86 -13.27 1.69
N ILE A 308 8.97 -12.87 2.95
CA ILE A 308 9.67 -11.64 3.35
C ILE A 308 11.15 -11.74 2.98
N ALA A 309 11.82 -12.85 3.31
CA ALA A 309 13.23 -13.07 2.98
C ALA A 309 13.48 -12.99 1.46
N ASP A 310 12.66 -13.66 0.66
CA ASP A 310 12.79 -13.66 -0.79
C ASP A 310 12.46 -12.30 -1.39
N SER A 311 11.45 -11.60 -0.86
CA SER A 311 11.13 -10.21 -1.24
C SER A 311 12.29 -9.25 -0.93
N ILE A 312 12.99 -9.43 0.20
CA ILE A 312 14.21 -8.68 0.52
C ILE A 312 15.29 -8.93 -0.53
N ALA A 313 15.53 -10.19 -0.88
CA ALA A 313 16.53 -10.56 -1.88
C ALA A 313 16.18 -10.01 -3.27
N LEU A 314 14.90 -10.08 -3.65
CA LEU A 314 14.38 -9.53 -4.90
C LEU A 314 14.59 -8.02 -4.99
N PHE A 315 14.27 -7.30 -3.91
CA PHE A 315 14.47 -5.86 -3.80
C PHE A 315 15.94 -5.46 -3.96
N GLN A 316 16.85 -6.17 -3.31
CA GLN A 316 18.29 -5.89 -3.38
C GLN A 316 18.86 -6.16 -4.77
N ARG A 317 18.39 -7.22 -5.43
CA ARG A 317 18.87 -7.61 -6.77
C ARG A 317 18.36 -6.66 -7.85
N HIS A 318 17.13 -6.16 -7.70
CA HIS A 318 16.47 -5.30 -8.66
C HIS A 318 15.90 -4.07 -7.96
N PRO A 319 16.73 -3.11 -7.52
CA PRO A 319 16.25 -1.93 -6.80
C PRO A 319 15.32 -1.09 -7.68
N PRO A 320 14.38 -0.32 -7.09
CA PRO A 320 13.36 0.40 -7.86
C PRO A 320 13.97 1.37 -8.88
N GLU A 321 15.14 1.95 -8.59
CA GLU A 321 15.87 2.85 -9.48
C GLU A 321 16.32 2.19 -10.80
N SER A 322 16.45 0.86 -10.83
CA SER A 322 16.77 0.12 -12.08
C SER A 322 15.54 -0.11 -12.96
N LEU A 323 14.33 0.06 -12.43
CA LEU A 323 13.08 -0.19 -13.14
C LEU A 323 12.72 0.99 -14.06
N ARG A 324 12.15 0.71 -15.22
CA ARG A 324 11.80 1.74 -16.21
C ARG A 324 10.67 2.62 -15.70
N SER A 325 9.63 2.00 -15.15
CA SER A 325 8.43 2.64 -14.60
C SER A 325 8.75 3.59 -13.44
N TRP A 326 9.86 3.39 -12.74
CA TRP A 326 10.31 4.27 -11.65
C TRP A 326 10.49 5.73 -12.09
N ARG A 327 10.88 5.95 -13.35
CA ARG A 327 11.06 7.29 -13.93
C ARG A 327 9.74 8.05 -14.05
N HIS A 328 8.62 7.33 -14.16
CA HIS A 328 7.28 7.89 -14.28
C HIS A 328 6.62 8.17 -12.94
N ILE A 329 7.15 7.63 -11.84
CA ILE A 329 6.67 7.93 -10.49
C ILE A 329 7.02 9.38 -10.13
N SER A 330 6.06 10.13 -9.62
CA SER A 330 6.28 11.53 -9.19
C SER A 330 7.41 11.62 -8.16
N SER A 331 8.25 12.66 -8.28
CA SER A 331 9.23 13.01 -7.24
C SER A 331 8.59 13.29 -5.88
N ALA A 332 7.31 13.69 -5.87
CA ALA A 332 6.53 13.94 -4.67
C ALA A 332 5.80 12.70 -4.14
N SER A 333 5.94 11.54 -4.79
CA SER A 333 5.34 10.28 -4.34
C SER A 333 5.91 9.84 -2.99
N ALA A 334 5.10 9.21 -2.15
CA ALA A 334 5.55 8.51 -0.95
C ALA A 334 6.58 7.42 -1.29
N LEU A 335 6.57 6.83 -2.49
CA LEU A 335 7.61 5.89 -2.88
C LEU A 335 9.00 6.54 -2.95
N LYS A 336 9.07 7.83 -3.33
CA LYS A 336 10.33 8.58 -3.55
C LYS A 336 10.75 9.41 -2.35
N THR A 337 9.81 10.14 -1.77
CA THR A 337 10.03 10.99 -0.58
C THR A 337 10.43 10.18 0.64
N ALA A 338 10.17 8.88 0.61
CA ALA A 338 10.28 8.00 1.75
C ALA A 338 11.20 6.78 1.47
N ARG A 339 12.13 6.95 0.51
CA ARG A 339 13.13 5.94 0.12
C ARG A 339 14.14 5.64 1.22
N ASP A 340 14.66 6.67 1.87
CA ASP A 340 15.56 6.53 3.00
C ASP A 340 14.73 6.48 4.28
N VAL A 341 14.65 5.30 4.90
CA VAL A 341 13.83 5.07 6.09
C VAL A 341 14.31 5.89 7.28
N GLU A 342 15.62 6.04 7.48
CA GLU A 342 16.17 6.77 8.62
C GLU A 342 15.89 8.27 8.47
N ALA A 343 16.19 8.83 7.30
CA ALA A 343 15.85 10.22 7.00
C ALA A 343 14.33 10.48 7.08
N SER A 344 13.52 9.48 6.69
CA SER A 344 12.06 9.57 6.76
C SER A 344 11.49 9.72 8.16
N THR A 345 12.15 9.16 9.18
CA THR A 345 11.66 9.28 10.56
C THR A 345 11.66 10.73 11.04
N GLY A 346 12.53 11.57 10.50
CA GLY A 346 12.59 13.01 10.79
C GLY A 346 11.50 13.85 10.11
N GLN A 347 10.75 13.29 9.16
CA GLN A 347 9.74 14.04 8.39
C GLN A 347 8.53 14.41 9.25
N THR A 348 7.97 15.59 8.99
CA THR A 348 6.78 16.09 9.68
C THR A 348 5.52 15.90 8.83
N LEU A 349 4.34 16.09 9.43
CA LEU A 349 3.08 16.01 8.68
C LEU A 349 2.97 17.14 7.64
N GLU A 350 3.54 18.31 7.94
CA GLU A 350 3.61 19.45 7.03
C GLU A 350 4.45 19.15 5.79
N ASP A 351 5.57 18.45 5.93
CA ASP A 351 6.38 18.00 4.77
C ASP A 351 5.52 17.14 3.83
N GLY A 352 4.75 16.22 4.40
CA GLY A 352 3.85 15.36 3.65
C GLY A 352 2.68 16.09 2.99
N GLU A 353 2.13 17.11 3.64
CA GLU A 353 1.14 17.99 3.01
C GLU A 353 1.74 18.75 1.82
N VAL A 354 2.96 19.26 1.93
CA VAL A 354 3.65 19.93 0.81
C VAL A 354 3.80 18.98 -0.38
N TRP A 355 4.20 17.73 -0.14
CA TRP A 355 4.28 16.73 -1.21
C TRP A 355 2.91 16.35 -1.78
N PHE A 356 1.89 16.23 -0.92
CA PHE A 356 0.51 16.02 -1.35
C PHE A 356 0.08 17.09 -2.36
N GLN A 357 0.21 18.36 -1.97
CA GLN A 357 -0.21 19.50 -2.79
C GLN A 357 0.58 19.58 -4.10
N LYS A 358 1.87 19.25 -4.06
CA LYS A 358 2.69 19.17 -5.28
C LYS A 358 2.16 18.11 -6.24
N GLN A 359 1.85 16.91 -5.75
CA GLN A 359 1.36 15.82 -6.59
C GLN A 359 -0.06 16.09 -7.11
N VAL A 360 -0.94 16.72 -6.32
CA VAL A 360 -2.26 17.17 -6.79
C VAL A 360 -2.13 18.17 -7.95
N LYS A 361 -1.20 19.13 -7.86
CA LYS A 361 -0.95 20.06 -8.97
C LYS A 361 -0.45 19.35 -10.22
N GLU A 362 0.47 18.38 -10.08
CA GLU A 362 0.95 17.56 -11.20
C GLU A 362 -0.22 16.82 -11.90
N LEU A 363 -1.16 16.26 -11.13
CA LEU A 363 -2.37 15.62 -11.67
C LEU A 363 -3.27 16.60 -12.41
N GLN A 364 -3.54 17.77 -11.85
CA GLN A 364 -4.35 18.82 -12.50
C GLN A 364 -3.73 19.26 -13.83
N TRP A 365 -2.41 19.44 -13.87
CA TRP A 365 -1.69 19.76 -15.10
C TRP A 365 -1.81 18.66 -16.15
N LEU A 366 -1.69 17.39 -15.74
CA LEU A 366 -1.85 16.25 -16.64
C LEU A 366 -3.26 16.18 -17.22
N GLU A 367 -4.29 16.41 -16.40
CA GLU A 367 -5.69 16.47 -16.87
C GLU A 367 -5.93 17.60 -17.86
N LEU A 368 -5.40 18.80 -17.60
CA LEU A 368 -5.49 19.93 -18.51
C LEU A 368 -4.81 19.63 -19.86
N GLN A 369 -3.62 19.03 -19.82
CA GLN A 369 -2.92 18.59 -21.03
C GLN A 369 -3.73 17.55 -21.81
N ASN A 370 -4.34 16.57 -21.13
CA ASN A 370 -5.15 15.55 -21.78
C ASN A 370 -6.43 16.16 -22.40
N LYS A 371 -7.11 17.07 -21.71
CA LYS A 371 -8.25 17.83 -22.25
C LYS A 371 -7.84 18.63 -23.48
N ALA A 372 -6.71 19.32 -23.44
CA ALA A 372 -6.17 20.07 -24.57
C ALA A 372 -5.82 19.16 -25.77
N LYS A 373 -5.19 17.99 -25.52
CA LYS A 373 -4.89 16.99 -26.56
C LYS A 373 -6.16 16.46 -27.22
N VAL A 374 -7.18 16.11 -26.44
CA VAL A 374 -8.48 15.64 -26.98
C VAL A 374 -9.15 16.75 -27.78
N PHE A 375 -9.12 17.99 -27.28
CA PHE A 375 -9.65 19.15 -28.00
C PHE A 375 -8.94 19.37 -29.35
N LEU A 376 -7.61 19.38 -29.35
CA LEU A 376 -6.78 19.50 -30.56
C LEU A 376 -7.04 18.34 -31.53
N TRP A 377 -7.14 17.10 -31.03
CA TRP A 377 -7.42 15.94 -31.86
C TRP A 377 -8.80 16.01 -32.51
N ARG A 378 -9.82 16.46 -31.78
CA ARG A 378 -11.19 16.69 -32.30
C ARG A 378 -11.19 17.76 -33.39
N TYR A 379 -10.45 18.86 -33.19
CA TYR A 379 -10.35 19.94 -34.17
C TYR A 379 -9.42 19.64 -35.36
N ARG A 380 -8.52 18.64 -35.24
CA ARG A 380 -7.62 18.24 -36.33
C ARG A 380 -8.38 17.86 -37.60
N ARG A 381 -9.51 17.13 -37.47
CA ARG A 381 -10.32 16.72 -38.63
C ARG A 381 -10.96 17.90 -39.37
N VAL A 382 -11.40 18.92 -38.62
CA VAL A 382 -11.99 20.13 -39.19
C VAL A 382 -10.89 20.99 -39.82
N ALA A 383 -9.74 21.15 -39.17
CA ALA A 383 -8.62 21.89 -39.74
C ALA A 383 -8.08 21.22 -41.02
N THR A 384 -8.04 19.89 -41.10
CA THR A 384 -7.63 19.19 -42.32
C THR A 384 -8.60 19.39 -43.49
N THR A 385 -9.92 19.41 -43.24
CA THR A 385 -10.90 19.61 -44.32
C THR A 385 -10.90 21.05 -44.81
N PHE A 386 -10.84 22.03 -43.90
CA PHE A 386 -10.72 23.44 -44.27
C PHE A 386 -9.39 23.74 -44.97
N GLY A 387 -8.26 23.20 -44.47
CA GLY A 387 -6.96 23.34 -45.12
C GLY A 387 -6.90 22.70 -46.51
N MET A 388 -7.51 21.52 -46.68
CA MET A 388 -7.61 20.85 -47.98
C MET A 388 -8.51 21.63 -48.96
N ALA A 389 -9.62 22.21 -48.49
CA ALA A 389 -10.48 23.05 -49.33
C ALA A 389 -9.78 24.32 -49.81
N VAL A 390 -9.00 24.98 -48.93
CA VAL A 390 -8.19 26.15 -49.30
C VAL A 390 -7.08 25.76 -50.29
N ALA A 391 -6.41 24.62 -50.09
CA ALA A 391 -5.39 24.12 -51.02
C ALA A 391 -5.98 23.78 -52.40
N VAL A 392 -7.15 23.14 -52.45
CA VAL A 392 -7.87 22.85 -53.70
C VAL A 392 -8.30 24.15 -54.39
N GLY A 393 -8.82 25.12 -53.64
CA GLY A 393 -9.16 26.43 -54.18
C GLY A 393 -7.96 27.18 -54.75
N ALA A 394 -6.83 27.17 -54.03
CA ALA A 394 -5.58 27.78 -54.49
C ALA A 394 -5.02 27.06 -55.73
N LEU A 395 -5.07 25.73 -55.76
CA LEU A 395 -4.65 24.92 -56.91
C LEU A 395 -5.55 25.17 -58.14
N ALA A 396 -6.87 25.30 -57.94
CA ALA A 396 -7.81 25.62 -59.00
C ALA A 396 -7.57 27.03 -59.57
N ILE A 397 -7.29 28.02 -58.71
CA ILE A 397 -6.92 29.38 -59.14
C ILE A 397 -5.57 29.37 -59.88
N TYR A 398 -4.59 28.62 -59.38
CA TYR A 398 -3.29 28.47 -60.02
C TYR A 398 -3.41 27.85 -61.41
N LEU A 399 -4.15 26.74 -61.55
CA LEU A 399 -4.43 26.09 -62.83
C LEU A 399 -5.21 27.01 -63.79
N ARG A 400 -6.16 27.80 -63.28
CA ARG A 400 -6.90 28.79 -64.06
C ARG A 400 -6.03 29.94 -64.56
N ARG A 401 -5.03 30.37 -63.77
CA ARG A 401 -4.10 31.45 -64.15
C ARG A 401 -2.93 30.98 -65.02
N ASN A 402 -2.61 29.68 -65.01
CA ASN A 402 -1.53 29.08 -65.80
C ASN A 402 -2.05 27.95 -66.74
N PRO A 403 -2.73 28.29 -67.86
CA PRO A 403 -3.29 27.30 -68.78
C PRO A 403 -2.23 26.39 -69.46
N SER A 404 -0.96 26.79 -69.50
CA SER A 404 0.15 25.98 -70.00
C SER A 404 0.52 24.80 -69.09
N ALA A 405 0.09 24.80 -67.82
CA ALA A 405 0.26 23.67 -66.92
C ALA A 405 -0.75 22.54 -67.20
N ILE A 406 -1.97 22.90 -67.62
CA ILE A 406 -3.04 21.94 -67.97
C ILE A 406 -2.66 21.11 -69.21
N HIS A 407 -2.00 21.74 -70.19
CA HIS A 407 -1.51 21.03 -71.38
C HIS A 407 -0.34 20.09 -71.10
N ARG A 408 0.50 20.35 -70.08
CA ARG A 408 1.55 19.41 -69.66
C ARG A 408 0.99 18.16 -68.97
N THR A 409 -0.10 18.29 -68.23
CA THR A 409 -0.74 17.14 -67.56
C THR A 409 -1.63 16.33 -68.51
N MET A 410 -2.29 16.97 -69.48
CA MET A 410 -3.07 16.26 -70.51
C MET A 410 -2.21 15.61 -71.61
N GLY A 411 -0.99 16.11 -71.88
CA GLY A 411 -0.07 15.49 -72.83
C GLY A 411 0.51 14.13 -72.39
N LEU A 412 0.45 13.81 -71.10
CA LEU A 412 0.93 12.53 -70.54
C LEU A 412 -0.09 11.40 -70.61
N PHE A 413 -1.38 11.69 -70.83
CA PHE A 413 -2.47 10.70 -70.86
C PHE A 413 -3.08 10.49 -72.26
N GLY A 414 -2.54 11.11 -73.31
CA GLY A 414 -3.14 11.17 -74.64
C GLY A 414 -2.24 10.70 -75.78
N ILE A 415 -1.50 9.59 -75.62
CA ILE A 415 -0.90 8.85 -76.75
C ILE A 415 -0.97 7.35 -76.45
N THR A 416 -2.08 6.70 -76.84
CA THR A 416 -2.11 5.32 -77.38
C THR A 416 -3.54 4.98 -77.77
N THR A 417 -3.98 5.44 -78.95
CA THR A 417 -5.02 4.75 -79.73
C THR A 417 -4.87 5.16 -81.19
N HIS A 418 -4.04 4.45 -81.95
CA HIS A 418 -4.34 4.10 -83.34
C HIS A 418 -3.42 2.99 -83.88
N LEU A 419 -4.07 1.92 -84.35
CA LEU A 419 -3.70 0.93 -85.39
C LEU A 419 -2.65 -0.16 -85.08
N GLN A 420 -3.12 -1.39 -84.87
CA GLN A 420 -3.38 -2.32 -85.98
C GLN A 420 -4.51 -3.31 -85.63
#